data_AF-A0AAN6LXT6-F1
#
_entry.id   AF-A0AAN6LXT6-F1
#
_cell.length_a   1.000
_cell.length_b   1.000
_cell.length_c   1.000
_cell.angle_alpha   90.00
_cell.angle_beta   90.00
_cell.angle_gamma   90.00
#
_symmetry.space_group_name_H-M   'P 1'
#
loop_
_entity.id
_entity.type
_entity.pdbx_description
1 polymer ?
#
loop_
_entity_poly.entity_id
_entity_poly.type
_entity_poly.pdbx_seq_one_letter_code
_entity_poly.pdbx_strand_id
1 'polypeptide(L)'
;MSQCLSKLDGHWGTPPVSLEAQLREETKIFAQIWLLVAKECSEPKIARPLPSTTFDYHWLFKNKTDVKFYEIKRGDATPECTTRLDRALLTWETCLISTYVIFKRVKQHLTSLPEVRNVEWVGVVPNPRIVIAREGSYPNHEVLSEHDCIMITAVDGSKYVLDVTAWQFGYGDYFFSWEMYKEEYVVEGRPVQFRVPDQEFKFVDNQYPESGANKITQEFLHRKQDWVTYATDAELKEAAGNISLSF
;
A
#
# COMPACT_ATOMS: atom_id res chain seq x y z
N MET A 1 14.51 59.64 32.93
CA MET A 1 14.77 58.93 31.66
C MET A 1 14.26 57.51 31.80
N SER A 2 12.98 57.29 31.53
CA SER A 2 12.36 55.97 31.56
C SER A 2 11.38 55.95 30.40
N GLN A 3 11.74 55.29 29.31
CA GLN A 3 10.89 55.12 28.14
C GLN A 3 10.97 53.67 27.66
N CYS A 4 9.78 53.09 27.60
CA CYS A 4 9.28 52.17 26.59
C CYS A 4 10.20 51.05 26.09
N LEU A 5 10.08 49.88 26.72
CA LEU A 5 10.20 48.60 26.01
C LEU A 5 8.80 48.01 25.83
N SER A 6 8.12 48.43 24.78
CA SER A 6 6.84 47.87 24.35
C SER A 6 7.07 46.58 23.57
N LYS A 7 6.71 45.46 24.20
CA LYS A 7 6.09 44.25 23.64
C LYS A 7 6.14 44.12 22.11
N LEU A 8 7.15 43.39 21.62
CA LEU A 8 7.05 42.65 20.37
C LEU A 8 6.42 41.31 20.71
N ASP A 9 5.09 41.26 20.72
CA ASP A 9 4.32 40.01 20.73
C ASP A 9 4.50 39.35 19.36
N GLY A 10 5.63 38.65 19.21
CA GLY A 10 5.95 37.85 18.04
C GLY A 10 4.88 36.78 17.86
N HIS A 11 4.03 36.96 16.86
CA HIS A 11 3.23 35.88 16.28
C HIS A 11 4.20 34.88 15.66
N TRP A 12 4.65 33.92 16.47
CA TRP A 12 5.30 32.71 15.96
C TRP A 12 4.22 31.93 15.22
N GLY A 13 4.08 32.22 13.92
CA GLY A 13 3.27 31.40 13.03
C GLY A 13 3.66 29.94 13.20
N THR A 14 2.68 29.04 13.17
CA THR A 14 2.93 27.61 13.20
C THR A 14 4.00 27.27 12.16
N PRO A 15 5.04 26.50 12.52
CA PRO A 15 6.07 26.13 11.57
C PRO A 15 5.44 25.45 10.35
N PRO A 16 5.95 25.70 9.14
CA PRO A 16 5.39 25.11 7.94
C PRO A 16 5.39 23.58 8.07
N VAL A 17 4.24 22.96 7.78
CA VAL A 17 4.11 21.50 7.72
C VAL A 17 5.09 20.99 6.66
N SER A 18 5.86 19.94 6.97
CA SER A 18 6.77 19.36 5.97
C SER A 18 5.96 18.78 4.80
N LEU A 19 6.50 18.83 3.59
CA LEU A 19 5.86 18.25 2.41
C LEU A 19 5.49 16.78 2.61
N GLU A 20 6.35 16.01 3.30
CA GLU A 20 6.06 14.62 3.65
C GLU A 20 4.80 14.50 4.52
N ALA A 21 4.66 15.33 5.56
CA ALA A 21 3.49 15.30 6.44
C ALA A 21 2.21 15.72 5.71
N GLN A 22 2.31 16.71 4.81
CA GLN A 22 1.21 17.10 3.93
C GLN A 22 0.78 15.93 3.03
N LEU A 23 1.71 15.36 2.24
CA LEU A 23 1.40 14.26 1.32
C LEU A 23 0.90 13.01 2.04
N ARG A 24 1.42 12.72 3.24
CA ARG A 24 0.90 11.65 4.11
C ARG A 24 -0.56 11.89 4.46
N GLU A 25 -0.92 13.09 4.91
CA GLU A 25 -2.32 13.40 5.25
C GLU A 25 -3.22 13.38 4.00
N GLU A 26 -2.75 13.92 2.87
CA GLU A 26 -3.47 13.91 1.59
C GLU A 26 -3.70 12.50 1.03
N THR A 27 -2.86 11.53 1.40
CA THR A 27 -2.95 10.14 0.91
C THR A 27 -3.56 9.15 1.90
N LYS A 28 -3.68 9.55 3.17
CA LYS A 28 -4.26 8.74 4.26
C LYS A 28 -5.60 8.12 3.90
N ILE A 29 -6.45 8.91 3.23
CA ILE A 29 -7.79 8.47 2.85
C ILE A 29 -7.76 7.25 1.92
N PHE A 30 -6.80 7.18 1.00
CA PHE A 30 -6.69 6.05 0.06
C PHE A 30 -6.24 4.77 0.74
N ALA A 31 -5.40 4.87 1.77
CA ALA A 31 -5.03 3.72 2.59
C ALA A 31 -6.24 3.16 3.37
N GLN A 32 -7.08 4.04 3.92
CA GLN A 32 -8.30 3.64 4.62
C GLN A 32 -9.34 3.03 3.66
N ILE A 33 -9.55 3.67 2.51
CA ILE A 33 -10.45 3.17 1.46
C ILE A 33 -9.99 1.81 0.96
N TRP A 34 -8.68 1.60 0.76
CA TRP A 34 -8.19 0.30 0.37
C TRP A 34 -8.48 -0.77 1.42
N LEU A 35 -8.25 -0.50 2.72
CA LEU A 35 -8.59 -1.46 3.77
C LEU A 35 -10.10 -1.76 3.83
N LEU A 36 -10.96 -0.78 3.54
CA LEU A 36 -12.40 -1.00 3.40
C LEU A 36 -12.70 -1.95 2.22
N VAL A 37 -12.15 -1.68 1.04
CA VAL A 37 -12.32 -2.51 -0.16
C VAL A 37 -11.78 -3.92 0.05
N ALA A 38 -10.59 -4.04 0.65
CA ALA A 38 -9.95 -5.32 0.95
C ALA A 38 -10.81 -6.18 1.89
N LYS A 39 -11.52 -5.57 2.85
CA LYS A 39 -12.44 -6.31 3.74
C LYS A 39 -13.62 -6.91 2.98
N GLU A 40 -14.10 -6.24 1.94
CA GLU A 40 -15.21 -6.71 1.13
C GLU A 40 -14.82 -7.83 0.16
N CYS A 41 -13.57 -7.86 -0.32
CA CYS A 41 -13.10 -8.87 -1.27
C CYS A 41 -12.21 -9.96 -0.67
N SER A 42 -11.75 -9.82 0.57
CA SER A 42 -10.91 -10.83 1.21
C SER A 42 -11.74 -12.03 1.63
N GLU A 43 -11.34 -13.20 1.14
CA GLU A 43 -11.76 -14.46 1.76
C GLU A 43 -11.22 -14.55 3.20
N PRO A 44 -11.97 -15.17 4.13
CA PRO A 44 -11.46 -15.62 5.41
C PRO A 44 -10.18 -16.46 5.28
N LYS A 45 -9.16 -16.15 6.09
CA LYS A 45 -7.87 -16.86 6.08
C LYS A 45 -7.44 -17.20 7.50
N ILE A 46 -6.89 -18.39 7.68
CA ILE A 46 -6.20 -18.79 8.92
C ILE A 46 -4.72 -18.91 8.61
N ALA A 47 -3.89 -18.17 9.33
CA ALA A 47 -2.44 -18.25 9.24
C ALA A 47 -1.88 -19.20 10.30
N ARG A 48 -0.88 -20.00 9.91
CA ARG A 48 -0.09 -20.84 10.81
C ARG A 48 1.38 -20.49 10.64
N PRO A 49 2.13 -20.30 11.72
CA PRO A 49 3.56 -20.04 11.62
C PRO A 49 4.27 -21.25 11.01
N LEU A 50 5.25 -20.97 10.17
CA LEU A 50 6.17 -21.97 9.60
C LEU A 50 7.56 -21.83 10.23
N PRO A 51 8.36 -22.90 10.26
CA PRO A 51 9.76 -22.83 10.65
C PRO A 51 10.53 -21.82 9.80
N SER A 52 11.51 -21.12 10.38
CA SER A 52 12.41 -20.24 9.63
C SER A 52 13.16 -20.97 8.51
N THR A 53 13.36 -22.28 8.68
CA THR A 53 14.05 -23.14 7.71
C THR A 53 13.24 -23.45 6.45
N THR A 54 11.98 -23.03 6.38
CA THR A 54 11.07 -23.35 5.26
C THR A 54 11.59 -22.83 3.91
N PHE A 55 12.34 -21.73 3.93
CA PHE A 55 12.85 -21.06 2.73
C PHE A 55 14.37 -20.90 2.71
N ASP A 56 15.12 -21.79 3.38
CA ASP A 56 16.58 -21.73 3.47
C ASP A 56 17.31 -21.78 2.12
N TYR A 57 16.66 -22.32 1.09
CA TYR A 57 17.21 -22.37 -0.27
C TYR A 57 16.79 -21.18 -1.15
N HIS A 58 15.85 -20.36 -0.69
CA HIS A 58 15.36 -19.24 -1.46
C HIS A 58 16.38 -18.10 -1.47
N TRP A 59 16.74 -17.60 -2.66
CA TRP A 59 17.81 -16.60 -2.83
C TRP A 59 17.61 -15.35 -1.98
N LEU A 60 16.36 -14.94 -1.75
CA LEU A 60 15.98 -13.77 -0.95
C LEU A 60 15.99 -14.03 0.57
N PHE A 61 15.77 -15.27 1.01
CA PHE A 61 15.49 -15.58 2.43
C PHE A 61 16.59 -16.37 3.12
N LYS A 62 17.46 -17.07 2.37
CA LYS A 62 18.48 -17.98 2.91
C LYS A 62 19.35 -17.41 4.04
N ASN A 63 19.56 -16.10 4.08
CA ASN A 63 20.40 -15.42 5.06
C ASN A 63 19.62 -14.50 6.01
N LYS A 64 18.28 -14.50 5.95
CA LYS A 64 17.45 -13.61 6.75
C LYS A 64 16.94 -14.30 8.00
N THR A 65 17.33 -13.79 9.16
CA THR A 65 16.93 -14.32 10.47
C THR A 65 15.71 -13.61 11.06
N ASP A 66 15.30 -12.48 10.49
CA ASP A 66 14.25 -11.59 10.98
C ASP A 66 12.91 -11.75 10.24
N VAL A 67 12.83 -12.69 9.29
CA VAL A 67 11.62 -12.96 8.51
C VAL A 67 10.74 -13.98 9.20
N LYS A 68 9.46 -13.66 9.32
CA LYS A 68 8.43 -14.59 9.80
C LYS A 68 7.71 -15.22 8.62
N PHE A 69 7.53 -16.53 8.69
CA PHE A 69 6.89 -17.30 7.63
C PHE A 69 5.55 -17.81 8.12
N TYR A 70 4.53 -17.71 7.25
CA TYR A 70 3.19 -18.18 7.54
C TYR A 70 2.65 -18.98 6.36
N GLU A 71 1.99 -20.09 6.66
CA GLU A 71 1.13 -20.79 5.72
C GLU A 71 -0.31 -20.34 5.97
N ILE A 72 -1.06 -20.11 4.89
CA ILE A 72 -2.48 -19.80 4.99
C ILE A 72 -3.36 -20.88 4.37
N LYS A 73 -4.55 -21.00 4.96
CA LYS A 73 -5.67 -21.78 4.45
C LYS A 73 -6.93 -20.95 4.47
N ARG A 74 -7.95 -21.37 3.71
CA ARG A 74 -9.30 -20.82 3.86
C ARG A 74 -9.76 -21.01 5.30
N GLY A 75 -10.24 -19.92 5.90
CA GLY A 75 -10.84 -19.91 7.23
C GLY A 75 -12.36 -19.77 7.17
N ASP A 76 -12.96 -19.62 8.34
CA ASP A 76 -14.41 -19.41 8.49
C ASP A 76 -14.77 -17.95 8.81
N ALA A 77 -13.80 -17.11 9.19
CA ALA A 77 -14.00 -15.70 9.53
C ALA A 77 -12.89 -14.79 8.97
N THR A 78 -13.27 -13.56 8.60
CA THR A 78 -12.33 -12.52 8.17
C THR A 78 -11.58 -11.94 9.39
N PRO A 79 -10.25 -11.71 9.31
CA PRO A 79 -9.50 -11.14 10.42
C PRO A 79 -10.01 -9.75 10.86
N GLU A 80 -10.07 -9.51 12.17
CA GLU A 80 -10.56 -8.24 12.76
C GLU A 80 -9.60 -7.04 12.54
N CYS A 81 -8.43 -7.27 11.95
CA CYS A 81 -7.39 -6.24 11.70
C CYS A 81 -6.80 -5.62 12.97
N THR A 82 -6.74 -6.37 14.07
CA THR A 82 -6.22 -5.91 15.36
C THR A 82 -4.70 -6.08 15.47
N THR A 83 -4.12 -6.97 14.66
CA THR A 83 -2.68 -7.21 14.62
C THR A 83 -2.06 -6.89 13.26
N ARG A 84 -0.73 -6.76 13.25
CA ARG A 84 0.05 -6.64 12.01
C ARG A 84 -0.20 -7.82 11.06
N LEU A 85 -0.33 -9.03 11.60
CA LEU A 85 -0.60 -10.22 10.79
C LEU A 85 -1.99 -10.16 10.16
N ASP A 86 -3.00 -9.71 10.89
CA ASP A 86 -4.37 -9.59 10.33
C ASP A 86 -4.41 -8.64 9.14
N ARG A 87 -3.73 -7.51 9.22
CA ARG A 87 -3.64 -6.55 8.10
C ARG A 87 -2.81 -7.10 6.95
N ALA A 88 -1.75 -7.85 7.25
CA ALA A 88 -0.98 -8.58 6.24
C ALA A 88 -1.88 -9.57 5.47
N LEU A 89 -2.67 -10.37 6.18
CA LEU A 89 -3.61 -11.33 5.59
C LEU A 89 -4.72 -10.67 4.78
N LEU A 90 -5.19 -9.51 5.23
CA LEU A 90 -6.20 -8.72 4.52
C LEU A 90 -5.68 -8.19 3.18
N THR A 91 -4.40 -7.77 3.13
CA THR A 91 -3.77 -7.13 1.96
C THR A 91 -2.90 -8.07 1.13
N TRP A 92 -2.82 -9.35 1.50
CA TRP A 92 -1.99 -10.33 0.83
C TRP A 92 -2.46 -10.64 -0.59
N GLU A 93 -1.52 -10.60 -1.55
CA GLU A 93 -1.76 -10.80 -2.99
C GLU A 93 -2.72 -9.78 -3.62
N THR A 94 -2.76 -8.55 -3.10
CA THR A 94 -3.68 -7.51 -3.60
C THR A 94 -3.00 -6.22 -4.09
N CYS A 95 -1.68 -6.18 -4.22
CA CYS A 95 -0.94 -4.96 -4.57
C CYS A 95 -1.36 -4.37 -5.94
N LEU A 96 -1.39 -5.21 -6.99
CA LEU A 96 -1.86 -4.84 -8.33
C LEU A 96 -3.30 -4.31 -8.28
N ILE A 97 -4.20 -5.05 -7.63
CA ILE A 97 -5.62 -4.67 -7.50
C ILE A 97 -5.79 -3.37 -6.72
N SER A 98 -5.01 -3.18 -5.65
CA SER A 98 -5.09 -1.97 -4.83
C SER A 98 -4.73 -0.73 -5.63
N THR A 99 -3.64 -0.82 -6.40
CA THR A 99 -3.20 0.26 -7.29
C THR A 99 -4.21 0.47 -8.42
N TYR A 100 -4.73 -0.61 -9.02
CA TYR A 100 -5.80 -0.54 -10.02
C TYR A 100 -7.00 0.29 -9.53
N VAL A 101 -7.45 0.05 -8.29
CA VAL A 101 -8.63 0.72 -7.73
C VAL A 101 -8.36 2.20 -7.43
N ILE A 102 -7.23 2.55 -6.81
CA ILE A 102 -7.03 3.90 -6.26
C ILE A 102 -6.25 4.85 -7.20
N PHE A 103 -5.46 4.33 -8.15
CA PHE A 103 -4.46 5.13 -8.87
C PHE A 103 -5.02 6.36 -9.59
N LYS A 104 -6.16 6.22 -10.29
CA LYS A 104 -6.79 7.34 -11.03
C LYS A 104 -7.13 8.49 -10.08
N ARG A 105 -7.78 8.20 -8.95
CA ARG A 105 -8.17 9.21 -7.97
C ARG A 105 -6.95 9.82 -7.26
N VAL A 106 -5.99 9.00 -6.85
CA VAL A 106 -4.72 9.47 -6.24
C VAL A 106 -4.02 10.45 -7.18
N LYS A 107 -3.88 10.09 -8.46
CA LYS A 107 -3.24 10.94 -9.46
C LYS A 107 -4.00 12.25 -9.65
N GLN A 108 -5.33 12.20 -9.82
CA GLN A 108 -6.16 13.41 -9.96
C GLN A 108 -6.04 14.33 -8.74
N HIS A 109 -6.08 13.75 -7.54
CA HIS A 109 -5.99 14.48 -6.27
C HIS A 109 -4.64 15.16 -6.12
N LEU A 110 -3.56 14.39 -6.20
CA LEU A 110 -2.22 14.90 -5.92
C LEU A 110 -1.67 15.80 -7.02
N THR A 111 -1.98 15.57 -8.30
CA THR A 111 -1.51 16.46 -9.39
C THR A 111 -2.17 17.84 -9.37
N SER A 112 -3.21 18.04 -8.56
CA SER A 112 -3.78 19.36 -8.30
C SER A 112 -2.96 20.19 -7.29
N LEU A 113 -2.07 19.54 -6.53
CA LEU A 113 -1.21 20.20 -5.55
C LEU A 113 0.01 20.83 -6.25
N PRO A 114 0.36 22.09 -5.98
CA PRO A 114 1.47 22.77 -6.64
C PRO A 114 2.84 22.16 -6.33
N GLU A 115 2.97 21.41 -5.23
CA GLU A 115 4.21 20.76 -4.81
C GLU A 115 4.48 19.42 -5.52
N VAL A 116 3.47 18.84 -6.19
CA VAL A 116 3.58 17.52 -6.83
C VAL A 116 3.89 17.68 -8.33
N ARG A 117 5.00 17.10 -8.77
CA ARG A 117 5.40 17.08 -10.18
C ARG A 117 4.80 15.92 -10.95
N ASN A 118 4.82 14.72 -10.38
CA ASN A 118 4.34 13.51 -11.04
C ASN A 118 3.82 12.46 -10.05
N VAL A 119 2.90 11.61 -10.52
CA VAL A 119 2.36 10.45 -9.81
C VAL A 119 2.40 9.26 -10.76
N GLU A 120 3.16 8.24 -10.38
CA GLU A 120 3.55 7.12 -11.22
C GLU A 120 3.17 5.79 -10.55
N TRP A 121 2.69 4.85 -11.35
CA TRP A 121 2.52 3.47 -10.91
C TRP A 121 3.86 2.77 -11.11
N VAL A 122 4.42 2.21 -10.04
CA VAL A 122 5.68 1.49 -10.09
C VAL A 122 5.56 0.07 -9.53
N GLY A 123 6.37 -0.83 -10.08
CA GLY A 123 6.64 -2.16 -9.55
C GLY A 123 8.02 -2.21 -8.87
N VAL A 124 8.10 -2.84 -7.72
CA VAL A 124 9.36 -3.08 -6.98
C VAL A 124 9.47 -4.55 -6.56
N VAL A 125 10.68 -5.04 -6.29
CA VAL A 125 10.86 -6.35 -5.65
C VAL A 125 10.91 -6.13 -4.13
N PRO A 126 9.92 -6.61 -3.36
CA PRO A 126 9.85 -6.32 -1.94
C PRO A 126 10.90 -7.10 -1.15
N ASN A 127 11.35 -6.51 -0.04
CA ASN A 127 12.28 -7.06 0.93
C ASN A 127 11.51 -7.44 2.20
N PRO A 128 10.71 -8.52 2.25
CA PRO A 128 9.70 -8.67 3.29
C PRO A 128 10.28 -9.01 4.67
N ARG A 129 9.50 -8.69 5.72
CA ARG A 129 9.62 -9.14 7.12
C ARG A 129 8.60 -10.24 7.45
N ILE A 130 7.54 -10.34 6.66
CA ILE A 130 6.54 -11.42 6.71
C ILE A 130 6.41 -12.02 5.30
N VAL A 131 6.47 -13.35 5.22
CA VAL A 131 6.18 -14.11 4.00
C VAL A 131 4.97 -14.99 4.27
N ILE A 132 3.94 -14.85 3.45
CA ILE A 132 2.72 -15.64 3.50
C ILE A 132 2.66 -16.48 2.23
N ALA A 133 2.43 -17.78 2.39
CA ALA A 133 2.30 -18.71 1.28
C ALA A 133 1.07 -19.60 1.44
N ARG A 134 0.55 -20.08 0.31
CA ARG A 134 -0.61 -20.99 0.28
C ARG A 134 -0.20 -22.35 0.83
N GLU A 135 -1.15 -23.05 1.43
CA GLU A 135 -0.91 -24.44 1.79
C GLU A 135 -0.43 -25.26 0.59
N GLY A 136 0.71 -25.93 0.76
CA GLY A 136 1.29 -26.84 -0.23
C GLY A 136 2.11 -26.18 -1.35
N SER A 137 2.40 -24.87 -1.31
CA SER A 137 3.12 -24.18 -2.40
C SER A 137 4.67 -24.09 -2.24
N TYR A 138 5.31 -24.94 -1.43
CA TYR A 138 6.75 -24.91 -1.11
C TYR A 138 7.54 -26.01 -1.88
N PRO A 139 8.87 -25.90 -2.15
CA PRO A 139 9.85 -24.88 -1.68
C PRO A 139 10.52 -24.03 -2.79
N ASN A 140 10.15 -24.17 -4.07
CA ASN A 140 10.88 -23.56 -5.20
C ASN A 140 10.05 -22.68 -6.14
N HIS A 141 8.81 -22.35 -5.78
CA HIS A 141 8.06 -21.36 -6.54
C HIS A 141 8.62 -19.97 -6.20
N GLU A 142 8.90 -19.13 -7.21
CA GLU A 142 9.18 -17.72 -6.99
C GLU A 142 7.96 -17.10 -6.29
N VAL A 143 7.99 -17.06 -4.96
CA VAL A 143 6.82 -16.63 -4.16
C VAL A 143 6.58 -15.13 -4.35
N LEU A 144 7.59 -14.37 -4.77
CA LEU A 144 7.58 -12.91 -4.82
C LEU A 144 8.39 -12.42 -6.02
N SER A 145 7.71 -12.10 -7.12
CA SER A 145 8.34 -11.46 -8.28
C SER A 145 8.34 -9.95 -8.11
N GLU A 146 7.16 -9.34 -8.01
CA GLU A 146 6.98 -7.88 -8.06
C GLU A 146 5.81 -7.43 -7.18
N HIS A 147 5.89 -6.19 -6.72
CA HIS A 147 4.92 -5.52 -5.87
C HIS A 147 4.59 -4.14 -6.43
N ASP A 148 3.30 -3.86 -6.60
CA ASP A 148 2.82 -2.60 -7.16
C ASP A 148 2.51 -1.56 -6.08
N CYS A 149 3.02 -0.35 -6.29
CA CYS A 149 2.77 0.81 -5.44
C CYS A 149 2.75 2.12 -6.27
N ILE A 150 2.47 3.24 -5.61
CA ILE A 150 2.38 4.55 -6.25
C ILE A 150 3.56 5.42 -5.80
N MET A 151 4.37 5.87 -6.75
CA MET A 151 5.46 6.81 -6.51
C MET A 151 5.01 8.24 -6.80
N ILE A 152 5.30 9.14 -5.87
CA ILE A 152 5.00 10.56 -5.94
C ILE A 152 6.33 11.30 -6.04
N THR A 153 6.52 12.06 -7.12
CA THR A 153 7.70 12.92 -7.28
C THR A 153 7.28 14.37 -7.08
N ALA A 154 7.91 15.05 -6.13
CA ALA A 154 7.68 16.46 -5.85
C ALA A 154 8.44 17.39 -6.82
N VAL A 155 8.09 18.67 -6.81
CA VAL A 155 8.73 19.71 -7.64
C VAL A 155 10.18 19.98 -7.24
N ASP A 156 10.57 19.74 -5.99
CA ASP A 156 11.95 19.83 -5.52
C ASP A 156 12.80 18.59 -5.88
N GLY A 157 12.16 17.53 -6.42
CA GLY A 157 12.80 16.25 -6.76
C GLY A 157 12.73 15.19 -5.65
N SER A 158 12.23 15.53 -4.47
CA SER A 158 11.94 14.57 -3.39
C SER A 158 10.93 13.53 -3.87
N LYS A 159 11.07 12.29 -3.38
CA LYS A 159 10.21 11.17 -3.79
C LYS A 159 9.57 10.51 -2.58
N TYR A 160 8.32 10.10 -2.75
CA TYR A 160 7.54 9.42 -1.73
C TYR A 160 6.81 8.23 -2.34
N VAL A 161 6.44 7.26 -1.51
CA VAL A 161 5.71 6.07 -1.91
C VAL A 161 4.43 5.97 -1.09
N LEU A 162 3.31 5.85 -1.80
CA LEU A 162 2.05 5.37 -1.24
C LEU A 162 1.95 3.87 -1.56
N ASP A 163 2.04 3.05 -0.52
CA ASP A 163 1.94 1.60 -0.59
C ASP A 163 0.89 1.11 0.41
N VAL A 164 -0.35 1.09 -0.04
CA VAL A 164 -1.51 0.65 0.74
C VAL A 164 -1.55 -0.86 0.98
N THR A 165 -0.55 -1.60 0.50
CA THR A 165 -0.45 -3.05 0.72
C THR A 165 0.90 -3.47 1.31
N ALA A 166 1.72 -2.51 1.78
CA ALA A 166 3.01 -2.78 2.44
C ALA A 166 2.87 -3.73 3.65
N TRP A 167 1.70 -3.69 4.31
CA TRP A 167 1.39 -4.56 5.44
C TRP A 167 1.53 -6.05 5.11
N GLN A 168 1.28 -6.48 3.86
CA GLN A 168 1.43 -7.88 3.45
C GLN A 168 2.85 -8.41 3.63
N PHE A 169 3.84 -7.52 3.68
CA PHE A 169 5.26 -7.85 3.89
C PHE A 169 5.74 -7.57 5.32
N GLY A 170 4.82 -7.27 6.26
CA GLY A 170 5.16 -7.07 7.67
C GLY A 170 5.60 -5.66 8.04
N TYR A 171 5.28 -4.69 7.20
CA TYR A 171 5.52 -3.28 7.45
C TYR A 171 4.34 -2.60 8.15
N GLY A 172 4.60 -1.50 8.85
CA GLY A 172 3.64 -0.89 9.77
C GLY A 172 2.86 0.30 9.21
N ASP A 173 3.29 0.84 8.08
CA ASP A 173 2.83 2.12 7.54
C ASP A 173 2.37 1.95 6.08
N TYR A 174 1.80 3.00 5.49
CA TYR A 174 1.31 3.05 4.11
C TYR A 174 2.00 4.14 3.28
N PHE A 175 2.72 5.06 3.93
CA PHE A 175 3.36 6.19 3.28
C PHE A 175 4.82 6.31 3.74
N PHE A 176 5.72 6.48 2.77
CA PHE A 176 7.16 6.41 3.00
C PHE A 176 7.89 7.48 2.17
N SER A 177 8.99 8.01 2.69
CA SER A 177 10.00 8.63 1.81
C SER A 177 10.63 7.54 0.93
N TRP A 178 11.02 7.89 -0.29
CA TRP A 178 11.66 6.94 -1.19
C TRP A 178 12.99 6.45 -0.66
N GLU A 179 13.76 7.31 0.02
CA GLU A 179 15.04 6.92 0.63
C GLU A 179 14.85 5.75 1.62
N MET A 180 13.92 5.91 2.56
CA MET A 180 13.62 4.87 3.56
C MET A 180 12.95 3.64 2.93
N TYR A 181 12.01 3.84 2.00
CA TYR A 181 11.35 2.74 1.30
C TYR A 181 12.36 1.89 0.52
N LYS A 182 13.29 2.53 -0.21
CA LYS A 182 14.33 1.83 -0.97
C LYS A 182 15.29 1.05 -0.06
N GLU A 183 15.69 1.63 1.07
CA GLU A 183 16.62 1.00 2.00
C GLU A 183 16.01 -0.20 2.74
N GLU A 184 14.78 -0.05 3.23
CA GLU A 184 14.16 -1.08 4.05
C GLU A 184 13.31 -2.07 3.24
N TYR A 185 12.56 -1.59 2.23
CA TYR A 185 11.44 -2.33 1.60
C TYR A 185 11.79 -2.91 0.24
N VAL A 186 12.83 -2.44 -0.43
CA VAL A 186 13.20 -2.90 -1.77
C VAL A 186 14.45 -3.76 -1.69
N VAL A 187 14.47 -4.88 -2.41
CA VAL A 187 15.65 -5.73 -2.48
C VAL A 187 16.79 -4.98 -3.17
N GLU A 188 17.96 -4.97 -2.54
CA GLU A 188 19.14 -4.28 -3.06
C GLU A 188 19.48 -4.73 -4.50
N GLY A 189 19.82 -3.76 -5.35
CA GLY A 189 20.18 -3.99 -6.74
C GLY A 189 19.00 -4.32 -7.66
N ARG A 190 17.77 -4.43 -7.15
CA ARG A 190 16.58 -4.62 -8.01
C ARG A 190 16.10 -3.28 -8.57
N PRO A 191 15.81 -3.21 -9.88
CA PRO A 191 15.34 -1.97 -10.49
C PRO A 191 13.88 -1.69 -10.10
N VAL A 192 13.53 -0.41 -10.09
CA VAL A 192 12.14 0.04 -10.09
C VAL A 192 11.60 -0.08 -11.51
N GLN A 193 10.43 -0.67 -11.68
CA GLN A 193 9.76 -0.77 -12.96
C GLN A 193 8.65 0.26 -13.04
N PHE A 194 8.70 1.14 -14.05
CA PHE A 194 7.61 2.08 -14.30
C PHE A 194 6.53 1.38 -15.11
N ARG A 195 5.32 1.33 -14.55
CA ARG A 195 4.16 0.71 -15.21
C ARG A 195 3.51 1.69 -16.16
N VAL A 196 2.86 1.17 -17.19
CA VAL A 196 2.00 1.95 -18.09
C VAL A 196 0.54 1.70 -17.68
N PRO A 197 -0.16 2.66 -17.04
CA PRO A 197 -1.47 2.40 -16.43
C PRO A 197 -2.48 1.75 -17.38
N ASP A 198 -2.54 2.18 -18.64
CA ASP A 198 -3.45 1.59 -19.64
C ASP A 198 -3.15 0.11 -19.95
N GLN A 199 -1.89 -0.32 -19.81
CA GLN A 199 -1.50 -1.72 -19.96
C GLN A 199 -1.86 -2.51 -18.70
N GLU A 200 -1.61 -1.96 -17.52
CA GLU A 200 -1.96 -2.62 -16.25
C GLU A 200 -3.48 -2.76 -16.07
N PHE A 201 -4.26 -1.75 -16.45
CA PHE A 201 -5.72 -1.84 -16.44
C PHE A 201 -6.20 -2.98 -17.34
N LYS A 202 -5.70 -3.06 -18.57
CA LYS A 202 -6.01 -4.18 -19.49
C LYS A 202 -5.53 -5.53 -18.95
N PHE A 203 -4.39 -5.56 -18.28
CA PHE A 203 -3.85 -6.77 -17.68
C PHE A 203 -4.78 -7.30 -16.59
N VAL A 204 -5.24 -6.45 -15.67
CA VAL A 204 -6.24 -6.81 -14.65
C VAL A 204 -7.53 -7.29 -15.31
N ASP A 205 -8.02 -6.60 -16.33
CA ASP A 205 -9.23 -7.00 -17.05
C ASP A 205 -9.10 -8.38 -17.71
N ASN A 206 -7.90 -8.72 -18.21
CA ASN A 206 -7.62 -10.01 -18.83
C ASN A 206 -7.38 -11.14 -17.80
N GLN A 207 -6.85 -10.83 -16.62
CA GLN A 207 -6.65 -11.81 -15.55
C GLN A 207 -7.97 -12.34 -14.97
N TYR A 208 -9.02 -11.52 -14.99
CA TYR A 208 -10.35 -11.86 -14.50
C TYR A 208 -11.35 -11.89 -15.67
N PRO A 209 -11.32 -12.91 -16.55
CA PRO A 209 -12.20 -12.96 -17.71
C PRO A 209 -13.67 -12.98 -17.32
N GLU A 210 -14.53 -12.47 -18.20
CA GLU A 210 -16.00 -12.33 -18.05
C GLU A 210 -16.77 -13.69 -18.01
N SER A 211 -16.28 -14.68 -17.29
CA SER A 211 -16.94 -15.97 -17.12
C SER A 211 -16.81 -16.50 -15.69
N GLY A 212 -17.87 -17.16 -15.21
CA GLY A 212 -17.89 -17.83 -13.90
C GLY A 212 -17.60 -16.89 -12.72
N ALA A 213 -16.81 -17.37 -11.76
CA ALA A 213 -16.44 -16.63 -10.56
C ALA A 213 -15.59 -15.38 -10.86
N ASN A 214 -14.81 -15.41 -11.94
CA ASN A 214 -13.92 -14.30 -12.33
C ASN A 214 -14.71 -13.07 -12.78
N LYS A 215 -15.88 -13.25 -13.40
CA LYS A 215 -16.78 -12.14 -13.78
C LYS A 215 -17.24 -11.34 -12.57
N ILE A 216 -17.62 -12.01 -11.48
CA ILE A 216 -18.08 -11.36 -10.25
C ILE A 216 -16.94 -10.53 -9.64
N THR A 217 -15.72 -11.07 -9.64
CA THR A 217 -14.52 -10.35 -9.19
C THR A 217 -14.27 -9.12 -10.07
N GLN A 218 -14.30 -9.25 -11.39
CA GLN A 218 -14.09 -8.13 -12.30
C GLN A 218 -15.14 -7.03 -12.12
N GLU A 219 -16.43 -7.38 -12.08
CA GLU A 219 -17.52 -6.42 -11.84
C GLU A 219 -17.41 -5.73 -10.47
N PHE A 220 -16.93 -6.44 -9.44
CA PHE A 220 -16.62 -5.84 -8.16
C PHE A 220 -15.48 -4.81 -8.29
N LEU A 221 -14.38 -5.16 -8.94
CA LEU A 221 -13.22 -4.29 -9.10
C LEU A 221 -13.54 -3.04 -9.93
N HIS A 222 -14.30 -3.17 -11.03
CA HIS A 222 -14.75 -2.04 -11.84
C HIS A 222 -15.62 -1.10 -11.03
N ARG A 223 -16.61 -1.62 -10.31
CA ARG A 223 -17.49 -0.78 -9.45
C ARG A 223 -16.69 -0.04 -8.38
N LYS A 224 -15.69 -0.68 -7.76
CA LYS A 224 -14.85 -0.03 -6.75
C LYS A 224 -13.92 1.01 -7.37
N GLN A 225 -13.31 0.73 -8.52
CA GLN A 225 -12.51 1.72 -9.24
C GLN A 225 -13.35 2.95 -9.62
N ASP A 226 -14.54 2.74 -10.20
CA ASP A 226 -15.45 3.82 -10.59
C ASP A 226 -15.89 4.63 -9.37
N TRP A 227 -16.34 3.96 -8.32
CA TRP A 227 -16.72 4.64 -7.08
C TRP A 227 -15.57 5.49 -6.52
N VAL A 228 -14.36 4.93 -6.38
CA VAL A 228 -13.21 5.68 -5.86
C VAL A 228 -12.83 6.84 -6.80
N THR A 229 -12.95 6.66 -8.11
CA THR A 229 -12.60 7.68 -9.11
C THR A 229 -13.57 8.86 -9.10
N TYR A 230 -14.87 8.60 -8.95
CA TYR A 230 -15.91 9.63 -9.10
C TYR A 230 -16.48 10.15 -7.77
N ALA A 231 -16.23 9.48 -6.65
CA ALA A 231 -16.63 9.96 -5.34
C ALA A 231 -15.91 11.27 -4.99
N THR A 232 -16.63 12.14 -4.30
CA THR A 232 -16.11 13.36 -3.68
C THR A 232 -15.22 13.02 -2.48
N ASP A 233 -14.37 13.96 -2.07
CA ASP A 233 -13.55 13.80 -0.86
C ASP A 233 -14.40 13.63 0.39
N ALA A 234 -15.59 14.24 0.44
CA ALA A 234 -16.52 14.08 1.54
C ALA A 234 -17.03 12.65 1.64
N GLU A 235 -17.47 12.06 0.52
CA GLU A 235 -17.95 10.68 0.46
C GLU A 235 -16.85 9.67 0.81
N LEU A 236 -15.62 9.88 0.30
CA LEU A 236 -14.49 9.02 0.65
C LEU A 236 -14.18 9.13 2.15
N LYS A 237 -14.10 10.35 2.71
CA LYS A 237 -13.85 10.58 4.14
C LYS A 237 -14.93 9.96 5.03
N GLU A 238 -16.19 10.07 4.64
CA GLU A 238 -17.31 9.44 5.33
C GLU A 238 -17.17 7.91 5.35
N ALA A 239 -16.92 7.30 4.19
CA ALA A 239 -16.74 5.85 4.07
C ALA A 239 -15.53 5.33 4.88
N ALA A 240 -14.45 6.12 4.93
CA ALA A 240 -13.22 5.78 5.64
C ALA A 240 -13.23 6.08 7.15
N GLY A 241 -14.21 6.83 7.66
CA GLY A 241 -14.15 7.50 8.96
C GLY A 241 -13.87 6.60 10.17
N ASN A 242 -14.17 5.31 10.07
CA ASN A 242 -13.98 4.32 11.14
C ASN A 242 -12.80 3.36 10.92
N ILE A 243 -12.03 3.52 9.83
CA ILE A 243 -10.91 2.64 9.51
C ILE A 243 -9.64 3.14 10.19
N SER A 244 -9.20 2.41 11.21
CA SER A 244 -7.93 2.68 11.89
C SER A 244 -6.73 2.24 11.04
N LEU A 245 -5.72 3.12 10.94
CA LEU A 245 -4.40 2.80 10.37
C LEU A 245 -3.35 2.48 11.45
N SER A 246 -3.62 2.77 12.72
CA SER A 246 -2.74 2.37 13.82
C SER A 246 -3.01 0.92 14.26
N PHE A 247 -2.05 0.36 14.99
CA PHE A 247 -2.18 -0.88 15.76
C PHE A 247 -2.03 -0.54 17.25
#